data_AF-A0A927ZFG7-F1
#
_entry.id   AF-A0A927ZFG7-F1
#
_cell.length_a   1.000
_cell.length_b   1.000
_cell.length_c   1.000
_cell.angle_alpha   90.00
_cell.angle_beta   90.00
_cell.angle_gamma   90.00
#
_symmetry.space_group_name_H-M   'P 1'
#
loop_
_entity.id
_entity.type
_entity.pdbx_description
1 polymer ?
#
loop_
_entity_poly.entity_id
_entity_poly.type
_entity_poly.pdbx_seq_one_letter_code
_entity_poly.pdbx_strand_id
1 'polypeptide(L)'
;MMAIEGFLYEQTASGIRLTKYVGSETEVILPSEIGGEPVRILGSHAFYENGMDIERIVTPSTLRVIEPYACEFCMSLTDFVIAEGVEELGREFLIATQMEALEIPSTVRRIEEPAELGLTLEIAPENPWYYTDDKALFRKCYPDEGISLETILTGVELKEYIVPDGVTTIANDAFESQDMLERITLPASLVDMDEGVLSNPKSHFAKGRGIYKITIAEDNPVFFTDESGVYKRLPDGGIELIKYLGRKHDLVLGDAIHVVGRGAFIKSKVEQITIPKTVEKIYPDAFLDCPINEVDFQAFGFSMYFPSEHAYVLKQVLEGFGQNDKLYDFFYYDRVLKDDALNVEKAKMCIYRLHYPKDLSEETAQYLRGRIEEKLSFFVDQLGERGELMTLQWMSELGFFNRDNIDGLIESLNLAGHREAMAVLMDYKNRELGNVEFSFEL
;
A
#
# COMPACT_ATOMS: atom_id res chain seq x y z
N MET A 1 8.18 43.27 12.38
CA MET A 1 7.27 43.66 11.29
C MET A 1 6.12 44.44 11.90
N MET A 2 5.69 45.54 11.27
CA MET A 2 4.46 46.22 11.70
C MET A 2 3.28 45.47 11.11
N ALA A 3 2.30 45.15 11.96
CA ALA A 3 1.04 44.60 11.49
C ALA A 3 0.19 45.72 10.86
N ILE A 4 -0.43 45.44 9.72
CA ILE A 4 -1.42 46.31 9.09
C ILE A 4 -2.74 45.56 9.12
N GLU A 5 -3.78 46.22 9.65
CA GLU A 5 -5.13 45.62 9.77
C GLU A 5 -5.14 44.27 10.51
N GLY A 6 -4.25 44.13 11.50
CA GLY A 6 -4.11 42.91 12.27
C GLY A 6 -3.28 41.81 11.60
N PHE A 7 -2.68 42.05 10.43
CA PHE A 7 -1.89 41.05 9.71
C PHE A 7 -0.40 41.40 9.61
N LEU A 8 0.44 40.40 9.83
CA LEU A 8 1.78 40.34 9.26
C LEU A 8 1.69 39.80 7.84
N TYR A 9 2.54 40.32 6.97
CA TYR A 9 2.49 40.03 5.55
C TYR A 9 3.87 40.15 4.91
N GLU A 10 3.99 39.59 3.71
CA GLU A 10 5.15 39.74 2.84
C GLU A 10 4.75 40.10 1.41
N GLN A 11 5.65 40.79 0.72
CA GLN A 11 5.49 41.11 -0.68
C GLN A 11 5.93 39.89 -1.52
N THR A 12 5.09 39.49 -2.46
CA THR A 12 5.39 38.46 -3.46
C THR A 12 5.41 39.08 -4.86
N ALA A 13 5.80 38.29 -5.86
CA ALA A 13 5.77 38.73 -7.26
C ALA A 13 4.36 39.05 -7.77
N SER A 14 3.32 38.46 -7.17
CA SER A 14 1.92 38.58 -7.61
C SER A 14 1.06 39.50 -6.74
N GLY A 15 1.59 39.98 -5.61
CA GLY A 15 0.89 40.82 -4.63
C GLY A 15 1.27 40.47 -3.20
N ILE A 16 0.35 40.63 -2.26
CA ILE A 16 0.59 40.43 -0.83
C ILE A 16 0.23 39.00 -0.40
N ARG A 17 1.10 38.40 0.43
CA ARG A 17 0.83 37.15 1.16
C ARG A 17 0.66 37.46 2.64
N LEU A 18 -0.50 37.11 3.21
CA LEU A 18 -0.77 37.23 4.64
C LEU A 18 -0.11 36.05 5.35
N THR A 19 0.86 36.33 6.23
CA THR A 19 1.68 35.29 6.86
C THR A 19 1.19 34.95 8.26
N LYS A 20 0.54 35.89 8.94
CA LYS A 20 0.06 35.71 10.31
C LYS A 20 -0.95 36.78 10.70
N TYR A 21 -2.04 36.39 11.34
CA TYR A 21 -2.93 37.28 12.05
C TYR A 21 -2.44 37.50 13.49
N VAL A 22 -2.55 38.73 13.97
CA VAL A 22 -2.14 39.17 15.32
C VAL A 22 -3.21 40.05 15.97
N GLY A 23 -4.42 40.09 15.37
CA GLY A 23 -5.56 40.77 15.96
C GLY A 23 -6.23 39.93 17.07
N SER A 24 -7.36 40.44 17.56
CA SER A 24 -8.16 39.81 18.62
C SER A 24 -9.63 39.70 18.26
N GLU A 25 -10.02 40.07 17.05
CA GLU A 25 -11.40 39.95 16.58
C GLU A 25 -11.75 38.47 16.35
N THR A 26 -12.98 38.09 16.70
CA THR A 26 -13.53 36.75 16.46
C THR A 26 -14.06 36.60 15.03
N GLU A 27 -14.44 37.70 14.39
CA GLU A 27 -14.77 37.78 12.97
C GLU A 27 -13.62 38.50 12.23
N VAL A 28 -12.97 37.78 11.32
CA VAL A 28 -11.82 38.28 10.56
C VAL A 28 -12.18 38.46 9.09
N ILE A 29 -12.17 39.71 8.66
CA ILE A 29 -12.31 40.07 7.24
C ILE A 29 -10.91 40.32 6.69
N LEU A 30 -10.46 39.49 5.75
CA LEU A 30 -9.15 39.66 5.14
C LEU A 30 -9.13 40.93 4.27
N PRO A 31 -8.09 41.76 4.38
CA PRO A 31 -7.97 42.96 3.55
C PRO A 31 -7.87 42.59 2.07
N SER A 32 -8.52 43.34 1.19
CA SER A 32 -8.40 43.15 -0.25
C SER A 32 -7.07 43.65 -0.82
N GLU A 33 -6.44 44.61 -0.15
CA GLU A 33 -5.15 45.22 -0.50
C GLU A 33 -4.40 45.65 0.77
N ILE A 34 -3.07 45.67 0.72
CA ILE A 34 -2.22 46.27 1.74
C ILE A 34 -1.22 47.18 1.05
N GLY A 35 -1.24 48.47 1.39
CA GLY A 35 -0.33 49.45 0.76
C GLY A 35 -0.57 49.68 -0.73
N GLY A 36 -1.80 49.45 -1.21
CA GLY A 36 -2.18 49.55 -2.63
C GLY A 36 -1.84 48.33 -3.48
N GLU A 37 -1.26 47.29 -2.88
CA GLU A 37 -0.97 46.01 -3.53
C GLU A 37 -2.06 44.98 -3.15
N PRO A 38 -2.59 44.19 -4.10
CA PRO A 38 -3.68 43.25 -3.83
C PRO A 38 -3.22 42.09 -2.95
N VAL A 39 -4.05 41.70 -1.98
CA VAL A 39 -3.86 40.45 -1.23
C VAL A 39 -4.18 39.26 -2.14
N ARG A 40 -3.21 38.35 -2.29
CA ARG A 40 -3.30 37.20 -3.21
C ARG A 40 -3.26 35.86 -2.50
N ILE A 41 -2.56 35.78 -1.37
CA ILE A 41 -2.26 34.50 -0.72
C ILE A 41 -2.59 34.60 0.77
N LEU A 42 -3.34 33.63 1.26
CA LEU A 42 -3.45 33.35 2.68
C LEU A 42 -2.45 32.25 3.00
N GLY A 43 -1.40 32.60 3.74
CA GLY A 43 -0.27 31.73 3.98
C GLY A 43 -0.56 30.61 4.97
N SER A 44 0.25 29.55 4.91
CA SER A 44 0.21 28.45 5.88
C SER A 44 0.29 28.95 7.33
N HIS A 45 -0.54 28.36 8.20
CA HIS A 45 -0.63 28.65 9.63
C HIS A 45 -0.94 30.13 9.97
N ALA A 46 -1.53 30.89 9.04
CA ALA A 46 -1.79 32.31 9.24
C ALA A 46 -2.64 32.61 10.49
N PHE A 47 -3.51 31.67 10.90
CA PHE A 47 -4.41 31.84 12.05
C PHE A 47 -4.08 30.96 13.26
N TYR A 48 -2.97 30.22 13.23
CA TYR A 48 -2.64 29.19 14.24
C TYR A 48 -2.67 29.71 15.69
N GLU A 49 -2.13 30.92 15.95
CA GLU A 49 -2.05 31.46 17.32
C GLU A 49 -3.39 32.01 17.84
N ASN A 50 -4.32 32.35 16.94
CA ASN A 50 -5.62 32.93 17.27
C ASN A 50 -6.77 31.92 17.10
N GLY A 51 -6.46 30.67 16.74
CA GLY A 51 -7.44 29.67 16.35
C GLY A 51 -8.48 29.32 17.43
N MET A 52 -8.19 29.62 18.70
CA MET A 52 -9.13 29.45 19.82
C MET A 52 -10.21 30.53 19.87
N ASP A 53 -10.00 31.68 19.24
CA ASP A 53 -10.87 32.85 19.36
C ASP A 53 -11.62 33.15 18.04
N ILE A 54 -11.04 32.81 16.89
CA ILE A 54 -11.64 33.13 15.59
C ILE A 54 -12.82 32.19 15.32
N GLU A 55 -14.00 32.78 15.15
CA GLU A 55 -15.26 32.09 14.86
C GLU A 55 -15.63 32.16 13.38
N ARG A 56 -15.23 33.24 12.70
CA ARG A 56 -15.58 33.52 11.30
C ARG A 56 -14.43 34.13 10.51
N ILE A 57 -14.22 33.66 9.28
CA ILE A 57 -13.25 34.25 8.33
C ILE A 57 -13.93 34.56 7.00
N VAL A 58 -13.68 35.75 6.44
CA VAL A 58 -14.18 36.17 5.12
C VAL A 58 -13.01 36.56 4.23
N THR A 59 -12.85 35.85 3.12
CA THR A 59 -11.79 36.12 2.13
C THR A 59 -12.19 37.22 1.13
N PRO A 60 -11.26 38.03 0.59
CA PRO A 60 -11.56 39.02 -0.43
C PRO A 60 -11.50 38.42 -1.84
N SER A 61 -12.19 39.04 -2.80
CA SER A 61 -12.16 38.61 -4.22
C SER A 61 -10.80 38.78 -4.91
N THR A 62 -9.86 39.49 -4.28
CA THR A 62 -8.47 39.62 -4.75
C THR A 62 -7.62 38.39 -4.42
N LEU A 63 -8.03 37.61 -3.41
CA LEU A 63 -7.36 36.39 -2.98
C LEU A 63 -7.40 35.34 -4.10
N ARG A 64 -6.32 34.59 -4.27
CA ARG A 64 -6.17 33.57 -5.31
C ARG A 64 -5.83 32.20 -4.73
N VAL A 65 -5.01 32.17 -3.69
CA VAL A 65 -4.52 30.92 -3.09
C VAL A 65 -4.74 30.94 -1.58
N ILE A 66 -5.28 29.85 -1.07
CA ILE A 66 -5.21 29.49 0.34
C ILE A 66 -4.20 28.34 0.44
N GLU A 67 -3.09 28.58 1.13
CA GLU A 67 -2.02 27.59 1.25
C GLU A 67 -2.38 26.45 2.21
N PRO A 68 -1.66 25.32 2.17
CA PRO A 68 -1.84 24.24 3.12
C PRO A 68 -1.80 24.72 4.57
N TYR A 69 -2.66 24.16 5.42
CA TYR A 69 -2.72 24.46 6.86
C TYR A 69 -3.02 25.92 7.24
N ALA A 70 -3.57 26.74 6.34
CA ALA A 70 -3.81 28.16 6.59
C ALA A 70 -4.60 28.45 7.89
N CYS A 71 -5.61 27.62 8.18
CA CYS A 71 -6.47 27.70 9.37
C CYS A 71 -6.34 26.46 10.27
N GLU A 72 -5.19 25.79 10.27
CA GLU A 72 -4.93 24.67 11.18
C GLU A 72 -5.16 25.09 12.64
N PHE A 73 -5.85 24.22 13.40
CA PHE A 73 -6.24 24.43 14.81
C PHE A 73 -7.06 25.69 15.09
N CYS A 74 -7.80 26.18 14.10
CA CYS A 74 -8.87 27.15 14.33
C CYS A 74 -10.09 26.49 14.98
N MET A 75 -9.93 26.01 16.22
CA MET A 75 -10.88 25.16 16.95
C MET A 75 -12.21 25.83 17.32
N SER A 76 -12.34 27.15 17.11
CA SER A 76 -13.60 27.90 17.26
C SER A 76 -14.22 28.30 15.92
N LEU A 77 -13.55 28.06 14.79
CA LEU A 77 -14.00 28.47 13.46
C LEU A 77 -15.19 27.63 13.02
N THR A 78 -16.32 28.30 12.77
CA THR A 78 -17.59 27.68 12.35
C THR A 78 -18.10 28.23 11.01
N ASP A 79 -17.56 29.35 10.53
CA ASP A 79 -17.91 29.92 9.23
C ASP A 79 -16.66 30.41 8.48
N PHE A 80 -16.45 29.92 7.25
CA PHE A 80 -15.35 30.31 6.38
C PHE A 80 -15.90 30.64 4.99
N VAL A 81 -15.91 31.92 4.63
CA VAL A 81 -16.46 32.40 3.36
C VAL A 81 -15.36 32.54 2.32
N ILE A 82 -15.44 31.69 1.29
CA ILE A 82 -14.56 31.75 0.10
C ILE A 82 -15.20 32.69 -0.94
N ALA A 83 -14.55 33.81 -1.22
CA ALA A 83 -15.02 34.76 -2.21
C ALA A 83 -14.71 34.29 -3.65
N GLU A 84 -15.57 34.70 -4.59
CA GLU A 84 -15.28 34.61 -6.02
C GLU A 84 -13.94 35.29 -6.34
N GLY A 85 -13.08 34.56 -7.02
CA GLY A 85 -11.70 34.94 -7.28
C GLY A 85 -10.67 34.00 -6.66
N VAL A 86 -11.01 33.26 -5.59
CA VAL A 86 -10.13 32.21 -5.06
C VAL A 86 -10.06 31.06 -6.07
N GLU A 87 -8.85 30.64 -6.42
CA GLU A 87 -8.59 29.65 -7.46
C GLU A 87 -8.13 28.30 -6.88
N GLU A 88 -7.40 28.32 -5.76
CA GLU A 88 -6.70 27.13 -5.23
C GLU A 88 -6.83 27.03 -3.70
N LEU A 89 -7.20 25.83 -3.25
CA LEU A 89 -7.30 25.44 -1.85
C LEU A 89 -6.25 24.37 -1.55
N GLY A 90 -5.32 24.69 -0.64
CA GLY A 90 -4.26 23.78 -0.21
C GLY A 90 -4.79 22.67 0.71
N ARG A 91 -4.01 21.58 0.81
CA ARG A 91 -4.38 20.44 1.65
C ARG A 91 -4.60 20.86 3.10
N GLU A 92 -5.54 20.19 3.78
CA GLU A 92 -5.78 20.35 5.22
C GLU A 92 -5.94 21.81 5.69
N PHE A 93 -6.35 22.75 4.82
CA PHE A 93 -6.36 24.18 5.17
C PHE A 93 -7.35 24.54 6.29
N LEU A 94 -8.33 23.66 6.57
CA LEU A 94 -9.32 23.75 7.64
C LEU A 94 -9.20 22.61 8.68
N ILE A 95 -8.04 21.95 8.79
CA ILE A 95 -7.87 20.86 9.75
C ILE A 95 -8.05 21.34 11.19
N ALA A 96 -8.76 20.52 12.00
CA ALA A 96 -9.07 20.80 13.40
C ALA A 96 -9.86 22.11 13.61
N THR A 97 -10.93 22.28 12.82
CA THR A 97 -11.94 23.34 12.96
C THR A 97 -13.29 22.77 13.39
N GLN A 98 -14.31 23.60 13.60
CA GLN A 98 -15.71 23.19 13.82
C GLN A 98 -16.55 23.31 12.53
N MET A 99 -15.89 23.39 11.37
CA MET A 99 -16.58 23.51 10.07
C MET A 99 -17.30 22.21 9.73
N GLU A 100 -18.59 22.31 9.40
CA GLU A 100 -19.42 21.16 8.97
C GLU A 100 -19.64 21.12 7.46
N ALA A 101 -19.68 22.30 6.82
CA ALA A 101 -19.91 22.47 5.40
C ALA A 101 -19.09 23.64 4.85
N LEU A 102 -18.76 23.58 3.56
CA LEU A 102 -18.01 24.62 2.86
C LEU A 102 -18.59 24.84 1.47
N GLU A 103 -18.95 26.09 1.17
CA GLU A 103 -19.32 26.51 -0.17
C GLU A 103 -18.07 26.72 -1.04
N ILE A 104 -18.02 26.07 -2.20
CA ILE A 104 -16.94 26.17 -3.18
C ILE A 104 -17.40 27.05 -4.34
N PRO A 105 -16.88 28.29 -4.49
CA PRO A 105 -17.32 29.23 -5.51
C PRO A 105 -16.91 28.79 -6.91
N SER A 106 -17.42 29.50 -7.92
CA SER A 106 -17.23 29.12 -9.31
C SER A 106 -15.76 29.11 -9.70
N THR A 107 -14.93 30.01 -9.17
CA THR A 107 -13.51 30.18 -9.56
C THR A 107 -12.55 29.13 -9.02
N VAL A 108 -12.95 28.32 -8.03
CA VAL A 108 -12.06 27.30 -7.46
C VAL A 108 -11.86 26.19 -8.48
N ARG A 109 -10.62 26.07 -8.95
CA ARG A 109 -10.20 25.11 -9.97
C ARG A 109 -9.32 23.99 -9.42
N ARG A 110 -8.85 24.12 -8.18
CA ARG A 110 -7.97 23.14 -7.53
C ARG A 110 -8.28 23.02 -6.04
N ILE A 111 -8.58 21.81 -5.61
CA ILE A 111 -8.70 21.41 -4.20
C ILE A 111 -7.67 20.30 -3.99
N GLU A 112 -6.65 20.54 -3.18
CA GLU A 112 -5.67 19.53 -2.80
C GLU A 112 -6.26 18.58 -1.74
N GLU A 113 -6.10 17.27 -1.95
CA GLU A 113 -6.46 16.20 -0.98
C GLU A 113 -7.88 16.38 -0.38
N PRO A 114 -8.94 16.46 -1.21
CA PRO A 114 -10.30 16.75 -0.74
C PRO A 114 -10.85 15.72 0.25
N ALA A 115 -10.32 14.49 0.25
CA ALA A 115 -10.68 13.43 1.19
C ALA A 115 -10.33 13.80 2.65
N GLU A 116 -9.33 14.67 2.86
CA GLU A 116 -8.84 15.06 4.18
C GLU A 116 -9.62 16.24 4.79
N LEU A 117 -10.49 16.90 4.02
CA LEU A 117 -11.25 18.07 4.51
C LEU A 117 -12.26 17.71 5.60
N GLY A 118 -12.77 16.48 5.64
CA GLY A 118 -13.61 16.03 6.74
C GLY A 118 -15.04 16.61 6.77
N LEU A 119 -15.44 17.41 5.78
CA LEU A 119 -16.66 18.24 5.79
C LEU A 119 -17.53 18.04 4.53
N THR A 120 -18.75 18.58 4.56
CA THR A 120 -19.66 18.60 3.41
C THR A 120 -19.24 19.68 2.41
N LEU A 121 -19.16 19.35 1.12
CA LEU A 121 -18.83 20.31 0.07
C LEU A 121 -20.07 20.70 -0.73
N GLU A 122 -20.38 22.00 -0.74
CA GLU A 122 -21.44 22.57 -1.57
C GLU A 122 -20.80 23.30 -2.75
N ILE A 123 -20.86 22.69 -3.93
CA ILE A 123 -20.23 23.25 -5.12
C ILE A 123 -21.19 24.21 -5.83
N ALA A 124 -20.72 25.42 -6.15
CA ALA A 124 -21.49 26.38 -6.93
C ALA A 124 -21.98 25.73 -8.25
N PRO A 125 -23.27 25.85 -8.62
CA PRO A 125 -23.83 25.17 -9.81
C PRO A 125 -23.10 25.48 -11.12
N GLU A 126 -22.57 26.70 -11.23
CA GLU A 126 -21.82 27.20 -12.37
C GLU A 126 -20.32 26.86 -12.34
N ASN A 127 -19.81 26.19 -11.30
CA ASN A 127 -18.39 25.79 -11.24
C ASN A 127 -18.08 24.82 -12.40
N PRO A 128 -17.21 25.20 -13.36
CA PRO A 128 -16.89 24.37 -14.50
C PRO A 128 -15.84 23.28 -14.20
N TRP A 129 -15.24 23.27 -13.02
CA TRP A 129 -14.19 22.31 -12.60
C TRP A 129 -14.73 21.18 -11.74
N TYR A 130 -15.69 21.46 -10.86
CA TYR A 130 -16.20 20.49 -9.89
C TYR A 130 -17.73 20.41 -9.90
N TYR A 131 -18.27 19.31 -9.39
CA TYR A 131 -19.66 19.18 -8.97
C TYR A 131 -19.78 18.06 -7.92
N THR A 132 -20.94 17.95 -7.28
CA THR A 132 -21.25 16.92 -6.28
C THR A 132 -22.58 16.24 -6.60
N ASP A 133 -22.74 14.99 -6.16
CA ASP A 133 -24.03 14.26 -6.11
C ASP A 133 -24.57 14.13 -4.66
N ASP A 134 -24.14 15.06 -3.79
CA ASP A 134 -24.34 15.08 -2.33
C ASP A 134 -23.59 13.97 -1.56
N LYS A 135 -22.86 13.09 -2.25
CA LYS A 135 -22.14 11.96 -1.65
C LYS A 135 -20.67 11.95 -1.99
N ALA A 136 -20.32 12.41 -3.19
CA ALA A 136 -18.97 12.39 -3.71
C ALA A 136 -18.64 13.69 -4.45
N LEU A 137 -17.36 14.04 -4.43
CA LEU A 137 -16.79 15.11 -5.23
C LEU A 137 -16.34 14.58 -6.59
N PHE A 138 -16.74 15.26 -7.64
CA PHE A 138 -16.34 14.96 -9.01
C PHE A 138 -15.59 16.13 -9.62
N ARG A 139 -14.53 15.84 -10.36
CA ARG A 139 -13.80 16.81 -11.18
C ARG A 139 -14.12 16.60 -12.65
N LYS A 140 -14.48 17.69 -13.34
CA LYS A 140 -14.61 17.76 -14.80
C LYS A 140 -13.21 17.91 -15.39
N CYS A 141 -12.78 16.92 -16.15
CA CYS A 141 -11.45 16.86 -16.76
C CYS A 141 -11.46 17.54 -18.14
N TYR A 142 -10.53 18.47 -18.36
CA TYR A 142 -10.31 19.11 -19.64
C TYR A 142 -8.89 18.80 -20.15
N PRO A 143 -8.70 18.66 -21.48
CA PRO A 143 -9.68 18.89 -22.55
C PRO A 143 -10.56 17.69 -22.91
N ASP A 144 -10.31 16.51 -22.32
CA ASP A 144 -10.87 15.24 -22.80
C ASP A 144 -12.34 14.97 -22.41
N GLU A 145 -13.02 15.96 -21.83
CA GLU A 145 -14.43 15.91 -21.36
C GLU A 145 -14.75 14.78 -20.37
N GLY A 146 -13.73 14.15 -19.77
CA GLY A 146 -13.89 13.08 -18.79
C GLY A 146 -14.37 13.58 -17.42
N ILE A 147 -14.82 12.65 -16.58
CA ILE A 147 -15.20 12.93 -15.19
C ILE A 147 -14.37 12.03 -14.28
N SER A 148 -13.71 12.65 -13.31
CA SER A 148 -12.93 11.96 -12.27
C SER A 148 -13.72 11.95 -10.96
N LEU A 149 -13.88 10.78 -10.35
CA LEU A 149 -14.33 10.64 -8.97
C LEU A 149 -13.13 10.93 -8.06
N GLU A 150 -13.17 12.06 -7.33
CA GLU A 150 -12.05 12.52 -6.51
C GLU A 150 -12.11 11.96 -5.09
N THR A 151 -13.30 11.96 -4.46
CA THR A 151 -13.50 11.40 -3.12
C THR A 151 -14.98 11.18 -2.82
N ILE A 152 -15.29 10.14 -2.03
CA ILE A 152 -16.56 10.05 -1.31
C ILE A 152 -16.45 10.87 -0.04
N LEU A 153 -17.40 11.77 0.18
CA LEU A 153 -17.38 12.74 1.28
C LEU A 153 -17.53 12.03 2.63
N THR A 154 -16.64 12.35 3.58
CA THR A 154 -16.52 11.70 4.90
C THR A 154 -17.71 11.96 5.85
N GLY A 155 -18.61 12.89 5.51
CA GLY A 155 -19.84 13.16 6.25
C GLY A 155 -21.02 12.23 5.92
N VAL A 156 -20.86 11.33 4.95
CA VAL A 156 -21.94 10.46 4.46
C VAL A 156 -21.65 9.01 4.82
N GLU A 157 -22.44 8.43 5.72
CA GLU A 157 -22.35 7.00 6.03
C GLU A 157 -22.98 6.17 4.90
N LEU A 158 -22.16 5.76 3.93
CA LEU A 158 -22.57 4.88 2.84
C LEU A 158 -22.18 3.43 3.10
N LYS A 159 -23.10 2.50 2.82
CA LYS A 159 -22.80 1.06 2.72
C LYS A 159 -22.58 0.61 1.29
N GLU A 160 -23.20 1.30 0.34
CA GLU A 160 -23.10 1.01 -1.08
C GLU A 160 -23.03 2.31 -1.86
N TYR A 161 -22.19 2.32 -2.88
CA TYR A 161 -22.06 3.43 -3.80
C TYR A 161 -22.04 2.94 -5.26
N ILE A 162 -22.88 3.53 -6.09
CA ILE A 162 -22.91 3.28 -7.52
C ILE A 162 -22.26 4.49 -8.16
N VAL A 163 -21.05 4.29 -8.70
CA VAL A 163 -20.32 5.34 -9.40
C VAL A 163 -21.12 5.69 -10.67
N PRO A 164 -21.51 6.97 -10.87
CA PRO A 164 -22.39 7.35 -11.98
C PRO A 164 -21.80 7.08 -13.37
N ASP A 165 -22.68 6.84 -14.34
CA ASP A 165 -22.31 6.81 -15.76
C ASP A 165 -21.68 8.16 -16.18
N GLY A 166 -20.65 8.09 -17.02
CA GLY A 166 -19.86 9.24 -17.45
C GLY A 166 -18.57 9.43 -16.65
N VAL A 167 -18.44 8.82 -15.47
CA VAL A 167 -17.16 8.75 -14.74
C VAL A 167 -16.18 7.91 -15.56
N THR A 168 -15.05 8.52 -15.90
CA THR A 168 -13.98 7.93 -16.71
C THR A 168 -12.77 7.53 -15.86
N THR A 169 -12.60 8.17 -14.70
CA THR A 169 -11.43 8.01 -13.84
C THR A 169 -11.84 7.91 -12.37
N ILE A 170 -11.13 7.07 -11.59
CA ILE A 170 -11.21 7.06 -10.12
C ILE A 170 -9.82 7.45 -9.58
N ALA A 171 -9.77 8.55 -8.85
CA ALA A 171 -8.54 9.06 -8.24
C ALA A 171 -8.10 8.21 -7.03
N ASN A 172 -6.82 8.29 -6.66
CA ASN A 172 -6.20 7.50 -5.60
C ASN A 172 -6.96 7.53 -4.26
N ASP A 173 -7.48 8.70 -3.90
CA ASP A 173 -8.10 8.94 -2.59
C ASP A 173 -9.64 8.84 -2.66
N ALA A 174 -10.18 8.34 -3.78
CA ALA A 174 -11.61 8.27 -4.05
C ALA A 174 -12.40 7.53 -2.95
N PHE A 175 -11.78 6.51 -2.36
CA PHE A 175 -12.35 5.66 -1.31
C PHE A 175 -11.60 5.76 0.01
N GLU A 176 -10.75 6.78 0.18
CA GLU A 176 -10.04 7.00 1.43
C GLU A 176 -11.03 7.31 2.56
N SER A 177 -10.73 6.80 3.76
CA SER A 177 -11.56 6.98 4.96
C SER A 177 -12.99 6.41 4.89
N GLN A 178 -13.33 5.64 3.85
CA GLN A 178 -14.65 5.01 3.68
C GLN A 178 -14.76 3.66 4.41
N ASP A 179 -14.64 3.70 5.74
CA ASP A 179 -14.66 2.51 6.59
C ASP A 179 -16.01 1.76 6.57
N MET A 180 -17.11 2.45 6.28
CA MET A 180 -18.45 1.85 6.27
C MET A 180 -18.90 1.37 4.89
N LEU A 181 -18.20 1.75 3.82
CA LEU A 181 -18.55 1.41 2.45
C LEU A 181 -18.22 -0.04 2.16
N GLU A 182 -19.24 -0.86 1.95
CA GLU A 182 -19.10 -2.31 1.77
C GLU A 182 -19.09 -2.72 0.29
N ARG A 183 -19.79 -1.96 -0.56
CA ARG A 183 -20.07 -2.31 -1.95
C ARG A 183 -19.86 -1.11 -2.87
N ILE A 184 -19.16 -1.33 -3.97
CA ILE A 184 -19.10 -0.36 -5.06
C ILE A 184 -19.52 -0.99 -6.39
N THR A 185 -20.20 -0.20 -7.22
CA THR A 185 -20.49 -0.55 -8.61
C THR A 185 -19.82 0.47 -9.52
N LEU A 186 -18.98 -0.01 -10.44
CA LEU A 186 -18.20 0.79 -11.38
C LEU A 186 -18.87 0.80 -12.76
N PRO A 187 -18.95 1.96 -13.44
CA PRO A 187 -19.72 2.12 -14.67
C PRO A 187 -18.98 1.60 -15.91
N ALA A 188 -19.69 1.50 -17.03
CA ALA A 188 -19.11 1.12 -18.32
C ALA A 188 -18.14 2.18 -18.87
N SER A 189 -18.34 3.46 -18.51
CA SER A 189 -17.52 4.59 -18.93
C SER A 189 -16.13 4.64 -18.27
N LEU A 190 -15.92 3.86 -17.20
CA LEU A 190 -14.66 3.87 -16.46
C LEU A 190 -13.54 3.28 -17.32
N VAL A 191 -12.51 4.07 -17.59
CA VAL A 191 -11.36 3.69 -18.41
C VAL A 191 -10.04 3.75 -17.65
N ASP A 192 -10.00 4.44 -16.51
CA ASP A 192 -8.79 4.55 -15.71
C ASP A 192 -9.06 4.54 -14.19
N MET A 193 -8.09 4.05 -13.43
CA MET A 193 -8.09 4.03 -11.96
C MET A 193 -6.66 4.16 -11.47
N ASP A 194 -6.44 5.01 -10.48
CA ASP A 194 -5.12 5.12 -9.84
C ASP A 194 -4.69 3.79 -9.21
N GLU A 195 -3.39 3.50 -9.30
CA GLU A 195 -2.83 2.23 -8.82
C GLU A 195 -3.09 2.06 -7.31
N GLY A 196 -3.70 0.94 -6.93
CA GLY A 196 -3.95 0.64 -5.52
C GLY A 196 -5.16 1.36 -4.91
N VAL A 197 -5.98 2.08 -5.68
CA VAL A 197 -7.23 2.71 -5.16
C VAL A 197 -8.20 1.71 -4.50
N LEU A 198 -8.14 0.43 -4.91
CA LEU A 198 -8.92 -0.67 -4.34
C LEU A 198 -8.16 -1.46 -3.25
N SER A 199 -7.00 -0.98 -2.81
CA SER A 199 -6.12 -1.68 -1.86
C SER A 199 -6.61 -1.63 -0.42
N ASN A 200 -7.53 -0.71 -0.08
CA ASN A 200 -8.10 -0.55 1.27
C ASN A 200 -9.53 -1.10 1.42
N PRO A 201 -9.79 -2.40 1.17
CA PRO A 201 -11.13 -2.95 1.33
C PRO A 201 -11.49 -3.16 2.81
N LYS A 202 -10.56 -2.99 3.77
CA LYS A 202 -10.80 -3.24 5.21
C LYS A 202 -9.98 -2.38 6.14
N SER A 203 -10.64 -1.51 6.92
CA SER A 203 -10.05 -0.78 8.04
C SER A 203 -9.28 -1.69 8.99
N HIS A 204 -8.06 -1.31 9.38
CA HIS A 204 -7.25 -2.07 10.35
C HIS A 204 -7.94 -2.20 11.72
N PHE A 205 -8.85 -1.29 12.04
CA PHE A 205 -9.47 -1.18 13.35
C PHE A 205 -10.76 -1.97 13.51
N ALA A 206 -11.33 -2.53 12.43
CA ALA A 206 -12.58 -3.29 12.55
C ALA A 206 -12.71 -4.47 11.58
N LYS A 207 -12.95 -5.65 12.17
CA LYS A 207 -13.37 -6.84 11.43
C LYS A 207 -14.70 -6.55 10.72
N GLY A 208 -14.69 -6.52 9.39
CA GLY A 208 -15.90 -6.42 8.57
C GLY A 208 -16.26 -5.01 8.08
N ARG A 209 -15.41 -4.01 8.31
CA ARG A 209 -15.49 -2.68 7.70
C ARG A 209 -14.74 -2.63 6.36
N GLY A 210 -15.13 -1.76 5.44
CA GLY A 210 -14.52 -1.49 4.12
C GLY A 210 -15.06 -2.31 2.93
N ILE A 211 -14.60 -1.95 1.72
CA ILE A 211 -15.15 -2.41 0.42
C ILE A 211 -14.79 -3.87 0.13
N TYR A 212 -15.73 -4.80 0.28
CA TYR A 212 -15.46 -6.23 0.01
C TYR A 212 -16.22 -6.79 -1.20
N LYS A 213 -17.13 -6.02 -1.80
CA LYS A 213 -17.81 -6.40 -3.04
C LYS A 213 -17.66 -5.30 -4.08
N ILE A 214 -17.10 -5.65 -5.22
CA ILE A 214 -16.89 -4.75 -6.35
C ILE A 214 -17.61 -5.36 -7.54
N THR A 215 -18.53 -4.60 -8.13
CA THR A 215 -19.22 -4.95 -9.37
C THR A 215 -18.76 -3.98 -10.45
N ILE A 216 -18.55 -4.47 -11.67
CA ILE A 216 -18.18 -3.66 -12.83
C ILE A 216 -19.23 -3.92 -13.90
N ALA A 217 -19.68 -2.87 -14.59
CA ALA A 217 -20.60 -2.99 -15.71
C ALA A 217 -20.10 -4.02 -16.74
N GLU A 218 -20.98 -4.90 -17.22
CA GLU A 218 -20.61 -6.04 -18.08
C GLU A 218 -19.96 -5.61 -19.40
N ASP A 219 -20.32 -4.44 -19.90
CA ASP A 219 -19.84 -3.84 -21.13
C ASP A 219 -18.65 -2.89 -20.93
N ASN A 220 -18.06 -2.82 -19.72
CA ASN A 220 -16.85 -2.04 -19.50
C ASN A 220 -15.68 -2.57 -20.36
N PRO A 221 -15.07 -1.73 -21.22
CA PRO A 221 -14.06 -2.16 -22.17
C PRO A 221 -12.70 -2.44 -21.52
N VAL A 222 -12.38 -1.78 -20.40
CA VAL A 222 -11.04 -1.82 -19.77
C VAL A 222 -11.01 -2.78 -18.59
N PHE A 223 -11.97 -2.66 -17.69
CA PHE A 223 -12.02 -3.42 -16.44
C PHE A 223 -13.09 -4.50 -16.47
N PHE A 224 -12.88 -5.54 -15.68
CA PHE A 224 -13.90 -6.57 -15.42
C PHE A 224 -13.64 -7.22 -14.07
N THR A 225 -14.64 -7.95 -13.58
CA THR A 225 -14.59 -8.65 -12.30
C THR A 225 -15.15 -10.06 -12.45
N ASP A 226 -14.66 -10.99 -11.65
CA ASP A 226 -15.21 -12.33 -11.50
C ASP A 226 -15.32 -12.71 -10.01
N GLU A 227 -15.52 -14.00 -9.69
CA GLU A 227 -15.61 -14.45 -8.30
C GLU A 227 -14.29 -14.33 -7.51
N SER A 228 -13.16 -14.21 -8.21
CA SER A 228 -11.81 -14.23 -7.65
C SER A 228 -11.20 -12.85 -7.53
N GLY A 229 -11.53 -11.90 -8.41
CA GLY A 229 -10.89 -10.59 -8.36
C GLY A 229 -11.42 -9.54 -9.33
N VAL A 230 -10.75 -8.39 -9.29
CA VAL A 230 -10.90 -7.24 -10.20
C VAL A 230 -9.69 -7.19 -11.11
N TYR A 231 -9.93 -6.99 -12.41
CA TYR A 231 -8.93 -7.10 -13.46
C TYR A 231 -8.98 -5.93 -14.44
N LYS A 232 -7.84 -5.64 -15.04
CA LYS A 232 -7.69 -4.71 -16.17
C LYS A 232 -7.19 -5.47 -17.39
N ARG A 233 -7.81 -5.22 -18.55
CA ARG A 233 -7.35 -5.75 -19.85
C ARG A 233 -6.14 -4.96 -20.31
N LEU A 234 -5.09 -5.66 -20.71
CA LEU A 234 -3.86 -5.05 -21.21
C LEU A 234 -3.85 -5.02 -22.74
N PRO A 235 -3.14 -4.05 -23.36
CA PRO A 235 -3.08 -3.92 -24.82
C PRO A 235 -2.48 -5.12 -25.56
N ASP A 236 -1.66 -5.92 -24.88
CA ASP A 236 -1.01 -7.13 -25.39
C ASP A 236 -1.93 -8.37 -25.37
N GLY A 237 -3.14 -8.24 -24.84
CA GLY A 237 -4.11 -9.33 -24.67
C GLY A 237 -4.01 -10.06 -23.31
N GLY A 238 -3.05 -9.71 -22.46
CA GLY A 238 -2.98 -10.16 -21.08
C GLY A 238 -3.93 -9.42 -20.15
N ILE A 239 -3.90 -9.80 -18.87
CA ILE A 239 -4.64 -9.07 -17.82
C ILE A 239 -3.74 -8.71 -16.64
N GLU A 240 -4.06 -7.58 -16.01
CA GLU A 240 -3.55 -7.19 -14.71
C GLU A 240 -4.58 -7.58 -13.64
N LEU A 241 -4.13 -8.28 -12.59
CA LEU A 241 -4.90 -8.48 -11.37
C LEU A 241 -4.76 -7.23 -10.48
N ILE A 242 -5.82 -6.43 -10.40
CA ILE A 242 -5.86 -5.21 -9.57
C ILE A 242 -6.13 -5.56 -8.12
N LYS A 243 -7.09 -6.47 -7.87
CA LYS A 243 -7.48 -6.85 -6.51
C LYS A 243 -7.99 -8.28 -6.46
N TYR A 244 -7.40 -9.09 -5.59
CA TYR A 244 -7.88 -10.42 -5.26
C TYR A 244 -8.96 -10.35 -4.18
N LEU A 245 -10.14 -10.89 -4.48
CA LEU A 245 -11.31 -10.98 -3.62
C LEU A 245 -11.56 -12.41 -3.11
N GLY A 246 -10.80 -13.38 -3.62
CA GLY A 246 -10.89 -14.78 -3.22
C GLY A 246 -10.43 -15.04 -1.79
N ARG A 247 -10.65 -16.28 -1.33
CA ARG A 247 -10.41 -16.72 0.06
C ARG A 247 -9.42 -17.88 0.19
N LYS A 248 -8.78 -18.27 -0.90
CA LYS A 248 -7.83 -19.40 -0.90
C LYS A 248 -6.58 -19.07 -0.08
N HIS A 249 -6.04 -20.09 0.57
CA HIS A 249 -4.72 -20.05 1.22
C HIS A 249 -3.62 -20.48 0.25
N ASP A 250 -3.89 -21.48 -0.57
CA ASP A 250 -3.05 -21.90 -1.70
C ASP A 250 -3.70 -21.46 -3.02
N LEU A 251 -2.99 -20.65 -3.80
CA LEU A 251 -3.48 -20.01 -5.01
C LEU A 251 -2.57 -20.27 -6.20
N VAL A 252 -3.12 -20.88 -7.25
CA VAL A 252 -2.51 -20.88 -8.58
C VAL A 252 -3.11 -19.76 -9.42
N LEU A 253 -2.27 -18.83 -9.89
CA LEU A 253 -2.70 -17.78 -10.80
C LEU A 253 -2.94 -18.34 -12.21
N GLY A 254 -3.95 -17.82 -12.89
CA GLY A 254 -4.28 -18.24 -14.24
C GLY A 254 -3.31 -17.66 -15.28
N ASP A 255 -3.07 -18.43 -16.35
CA ASP A 255 -2.13 -18.07 -17.44
C ASP A 255 -2.50 -16.79 -18.22
N ALA A 256 -3.69 -16.22 -18.02
CA ALA A 256 -4.03 -14.92 -18.61
C ALA A 256 -3.34 -13.75 -17.88
N ILE A 257 -2.91 -13.93 -16.63
CA ILE A 257 -2.35 -12.87 -15.80
C ILE A 257 -0.93 -12.56 -16.26
N HIS A 258 -0.70 -11.31 -16.63
CA HIS A 258 0.61 -10.76 -17.00
C HIS A 258 1.17 -9.83 -15.92
N VAL A 259 0.29 -9.16 -15.16
CA VAL A 259 0.70 -8.22 -14.12
C VAL A 259 -0.05 -8.50 -12.81
N VAL A 260 0.68 -8.54 -11.71
CA VAL A 260 0.11 -8.47 -10.36
C VAL A 260 0.25 -7.04 -9.86
N GLY A 261 -0.86 -6.31 -9.87
CA GLY A 261 -0.91 -4.87 -9.62
C GLY A 261 -0.60 -4.48 -8.17
N ARG A 262 -0.49 -3.17 -7.94
CA ARG A 262 -0.26 -2.63 -6.60
C ARG A 262 -1.33 -3.05 -5.62
N GLY A 263 -0.90 -3.59 -4.48
CA GLY A 263 -1.80 -4.01 -3.42
C GLY A 263 -2.79 -5.13 -3.77
N ALA A 264 -2.55 -5.89 -4.86
CA ALA A 264 -3.47 -6.89 -5.38
C ALA A 264 -3.89 -7.94 -4.34
N PHE A 265 -2.98 -8.36 -3.47
CA PHE A 265 -3.21 -9.35 -2.42
C PHE A 265 -3.26 -8.75 -1.01
N ILE A 266 -3.32 -7.41 -0.89
CA ILE A 266 -3.38 -6.77 0.44
C ILE A 266 -4.55 -7.32 1.25
N LYS A 267 -4.23 -7.79 2.47
CA LYS A 267 -5.16 -8.39 3.44
C LYS A 267 -5.87 -9.66 2.94
N SER A 268 -5.35 -10.29 1.89
CA SER A 268 -5.84 -11.60 1.46
C SER A 268 -5.40 -12.69 2.45
N LYS A 269 -5.91 -13.91 2.25
CA LYS A 269 -5.54 -15.09 3.05
C LYS A 269 -4.48 -15.96 2.39
N VAL A 270 -3.88 -15.48 1.31
CA VAL A 270 -2.94 -16.27 0.51
C VAL A 270 -1.65 -16.47 1.31
N GLU A 271 -1.32 -17.73 1.51
CA GLU A 271 -0.10 -18.22 2.16
C GLU A 271 0.87 -18.75 1.12
N GLN A 272 0.36 -19.44 0.10
CA GLN A 272 1.17 -19.98 -0.99
C GLN A 272 0.60 -19.53 -2.32
N ILE A 273 1.48 -19.07 -3.21
CA ILE A 273 1.06 -18.64 -4.54
C ILE A 273 1.97 -19.21 -5.62
N THR A 274 1.35 -19.75 -6.66
CA THR A 274 2.02 -20.19 -7.87
C THR A 274 1.84 -19.13 -8.96
N ILE A 275 2.96 -18.56 -9.38
CA ILE A 275 3.08 -17.52 -10.41
C ILE A 275 3.36 -18.19 -11.76
N PRO A 276 2.43 -18.13 -12.75
CA PRO A 276 2.61 -18.74 -14.05
C PRO A 276 3.65 -17.97 -14.87
N LYS A 277 4.15 -18.62 -15.91
CA LYS A 277 5.18 -18.07 -16.81
C LYS A 277 4.78 -16.80 -17.56
N THR A 278 3.49 -16.49 -17.58
CA THR A 278 2.92 -15.32 -18.24
C THR A 278 3.05 -14.06 -17.41
N VAL A 279 3.33 -14.15 -16.10
CA VAL A 279 3.50 -12.98 -15.25
C VAL A 279 4.86 -12.34 -15.52
N GLU A 280 4.82 -11.11 -16.01
CA GLU A 280 5.99 -10.32 -16.37
C GLU A 280 6.34 -9.30 -15.28
N LYS A 281 5.34 -8.87 -14.49
CA LYS A 281 5.51 -7.83 -13.47
C LYS A 281 4.70 -8.10 -12.20
N ILE A 282 5.32 -7.88 -11.05
CA ILE A 282 4.70 -7.89 -9.73
C ILE A 282 5.16 -6.61 -9.02
N TYR A 283 4.21 -5.84 -8.46
CA TYR A 283 4.55 -4.63 -7.71
C TYR A 283 5.03 -4.96 -6.28
N PRO A 284 5.95 -4.16 -5.69
CA PRO A 284 6.53 -4.43 -4.36
C PRO A 284 5.51 -4.57 -3.23
N ASP A 285 4.41 -3.83 -3.31
CA ASP A 285 3.34 -3.78 -2.31
C ASP A 285 2.20 -4.77 -2.57
N ALA A 286 2.31 -5.61 -3.61
CA ALA A 286 1.26 -6.55 -4.01
C ALA A 286 0.81 -7.45 -2.86
N PHE A 287 1.74 -7.86 -1.99
CA PHE A 287 1.49 -8.80 -0.87
C PHE A 287 1.61 -8.16 0.52
N LEU A 288 1.50 -6.83 0.64
CA LEU A 288 1.53 -6.17 1.95
C LEU A 288 0.35 -6.67 2.83
N ASP A 289 0.56 -6.87 4.14
CA ASP A 289 -0.45 -7.42 5.06
C ASP A 289 -1.10 -8.76 4.61
N CYS A 290 -0.41 -9.54 3.79
CA CYS A 290 -0.78 -10.88 3.36
C CYS A 290 0.06 -11.91 4.14
N PRO A 291 -0.49 -13.06 4.59
CA PRO A 291 0.27 -14.10 5.29
C PRO A 291 1.11 -14.95 4.33
N ILE A 292 1.64 -14.35 3.26
CA ILE A 292 2.41 -15.07 2.23
C ILE A 292 3.66 -15.68 2.86
N ASN A 293 3.86 -16.97 2.63
CA ASN A 293 4.99 -17.75 3.11
C ASN A 293 5.72 -18.51 2.00
N GLU A 294 5.09 -18.75 0.85
CA GLU A 294 5.76 -19.33 -0.31
C GLU A 294 5.28 -18.74 -1.63
N VAL A 295 6.21 -18.48 -2.54
CA VAL A 295 5.94 -18.09 -3.92
C VAL A 295 6.68 -19.05 -4.85
N ASP A 296 5.93 -19.86 -5.60
CA ASP A 296 6.46 -20.71 -6.67
C ASP A 296 6.44 -19.96 -8.00
N PHE A 297 7.60 -19.81 -8.63
CA PHE A 297 7.74 -19.18 -9.94
C PHE A 297 7.92 -20.23 -11.03
N GLN A 298 6.79 -20.69 -11.59
CA GLN A 298 6.78 -21.77 -12.58
C GLN A 298 7.65 -21.48 -13.80
N ALA A 299 7.72 -20.21 -14.23
CA ALA A 299 8.54 -19.76 -15.37
C ALA A 299 10.02 -20.14 -15.22
N PHE A 300 10.47 -20.25 -13.99
CA PHE A 300 11.87 -20.34 -13.64
C PHE A 300 12.21 -21.60 -12.85
N GLY A 301 11.21 -22.42 -12.51
CA GLY A 301 11.38 -23.67 -11.77
C GLY A 301 11.98 -23.48 -10.39
N PHE A 302 11.61 -22.41 -9.68
CA PHE A 302 12.05 -22.19 -8.31
C PHE A 302 10.93 -21.69 -7.41
N SER A 303 11.01 -22.05 -6.13
CA SER A 303 10.20 -21.48 -5.06
C SER A 303 11.02 -20.57 -4.16
N MET A 304 10.37 -19.56 -3.59
CA MET A 304 10.93 -18.69 -2.58
C MET A 304 10.10 -18.73 -1.31
N TYR A 305 10.78 -18.88 -0.17
CA TYR A 305 10.16 -18.76 1.14
C TYR A 305 10.15 -17.28 1.60
N PHE A 306 9.00 -16.85 2.08
CA PHE A 306 8.75 -15.54 2.68
C PHE A 306 8.52 -15.74 4.19
N PRO A 307 9.23 -15.00 5.06
CA PRO A 307 9.11 -15.18 6.50
C PRO A 307 7.75 -14.66 6.99
N SER A 308 7.14 -15.38 7.93
CA SER A 308 5.81 -15.11 8.46
C SER A 308 5.83 -14.61 9.91
N GLU A 309 6.89 -14.90 10.68
CA GLU A 309 7.01 -14.51 12.10
C GLU A 309 7.66 -13.12 12.26
N HIS A 310 8.42 -12.67 11.27
CA HIS A 310 9.16 -11.42 11.30
C HIS A 310 8.68 -10.42 10.24
N ALA A 311 7.65 -9.64 10.57
CA ALA A 311 7.04 -8.64 9.68
C ALA A 311 8.06 -7.66 9.05
N TYR A 312 9.11 -7.28 9.77
CA TYR A 312 10.17 -6.42 9.24
C TYR A 312 10.98 -7.11 8.13
N VAL A 313 11.36 -8.38 8.34
CA VAL A 313 12.09 -9.16 7.33
C VAL A 313 11.18 -9.44 6.13
N LEU A 314 9.90 -9.77 6.37
CA LEU A 314 8.92 -9.93 5.30
C LEU A 314 8.86 -8.69 4.42
N LYS A 315 8.72 -7.50 5.03
CA LYS A 315 8.68 -6.24 4.30
C LYS A 315 9.92 -6.04 3.42
N GLN A 316 11.12 -6.29 3.97
CA GLN A 316 12.35 -6.23 3.17
C GLN A 316 12.32 -7.20 2.00
N VAL A 317 11.95 -8.47 2.23
CA VAL A 317 11.93 -9.49 1.16
C VAL A 317 10.91 -9.14 0.07
N LEU A 318 9.76 -8.56 0.43
CA LEU A 318 8.75 -8.08 -0.52
C LEU A 318 9.26 -6.95 -1.41
N GLU A 319 10.15 -6.08 -0.92
CA GLU A 319 10.75 -5.02 -1.73
C GLU A 319 11.51 -5.54 -2.94
N GLY A 320 11.94 -6.81 -2.95
CA GLY A 320 12.62 -7.42 -4.09
C GLY A 320 11.76 -7.56 -5.35
N PHE A 321 10.43 -7.55 -5.24
CA PHE A 321 9.53 -7.60 -6.40
C PHE A 321 9.64 -6.32 -7.25
N GLY A 322 9.63 -6.47 -8.58
CA GLY A 322 9.51 -5.34 -9.50
C GLY A 322 10.70 -4.36 -9.56
N GLN A 323 11.77 -4.58 -8.77
CA GLN A 323 12.97 -3.75 -8.83
C GLN A 323 13.73 -3.97 -10.14
N ASN A 324 14.24 -2.88 -10.72
CA ASN A 324 15.09 -2.90 -11.92
C ASN A 324 14.44 -3.62 -13.12
N ASP A 325 13.12 -3.49 -13.28
CA ASP A 325 12.31 -4.15 -14.33
C ASP A 325 12.40 -5.69 -14.32
N LYS A 326 12.79 -6.27 -13.18
CA LYS A 326 12.79 -7.72 -12.96
C LYS A 326 11.52 -8.14 -12.24
N LEU A 327 11.09 -9.37 -12.49
CA LEU A 327 10.02 -9.98 -11.69
C LEU A 327 10.42 -10.02 -10.20
N TYR A 328 11.68 -10.35 -9.92
CA TYR A 328 12.26 -10.33 -8.57
C TYR A 328 13.78 -10.07 -8.61
N ASP A 329 14.30 -9.26 -7.69
CA ASP A 329 15.72 -8.94 -7.56
C ASP A 329 16.45 -9.83 -6.54
N PHE A 330 17.13 -10.86 -7.05
CA PHE A 330 17.91 -11.78 -6.23
C PHE A 330 19.14 -11.15 -5.58
N PHE A 331 19.75 -10.13 -6.17
CA PHE A 331 20.88 -9.45 -5.54
C PHE A 331 20.42 -8.66 -4.31
N TYR A 332 19.21 -8.08 -4.37
CA TYR A 332 18.56 -7.50 -3.20
C TYR A 332 18.32 -8.59 -2.13
N TYR A 333 17.72 -9.71 -2.51
CA TYR A 333 17.44 -10.81 -1.58
C TYR A 333 18.69 -11.36 -0.89
N ASP A 334 19.77 -11.58 -1.65
CA ASP A 334 21.05 -12.05 -1.12
C ASP A 334 21.64 -11.06 -0.09
N ARG A 335 21.40 -9.75 -0.23
CA ARG A 335 21.77 -8.76 0.79
C ARG A 335 20.93 -8.86 2.06
N VAL A 336 19.62 -9.05 1.93
CA VAL A 336 18.73 -9.29 3.08
C VAL A 336 19.19 -10.54 3.85
N LEU A 337 19.56 -11.61 3.13
CA LEU A 337 20.09 -12.83 3.75
C LEU A 337 21.42 -12.59 4.49
N LYS A 338 22.26 -11.65 4.05
CA LYS A 338 23.55 -11.33 4.68
C LYS A 338 23.45 -10.53 5.98
N ASP A 339 22.32 -9.88 6.27
CA ASP A 339 22.14 -9.06 7.48
C ASP A 339 22.25 -9.88 8.81
N ASP A 340 22.62 -9.20 9.90
CA ASP A 340 23.40 -9.73 11.04
C ASP A 340 22.72 -10.85 11.85
N ALA A 341 21.40 -10.81 12.06
CA ALA A 341 20.69 -11.81 12.85
C ALA A 341 20.25 -13.02 12.00
N LEU A 342 20.75 -14.22 12.28
CA LEU A 342 20.30 -15.49 11.69
C LEU A 342 19.37 -16.23 12.64
N ASN A 343 18.06 -16.04 12.45
CA ASN A 343 16.99 -16.79 13.13
C ASN A 343 16.58 -18.01 12.28
N VAL A 344 15.63 -18.81 12.79
CA VAL A 344 15.17 -20.04 12.12
C VAL A 344 14.52 -19.76 10.76
N GLU A 345 13.68 -18.71 10.66
CA GLU A 345 13.07 -18.33 9.37
C GLU A 345 14.10 -17.94 8.33
N LYS A 346 15.11 -17.15 8.72
CA LYS A 346 16.18 -16.73 7.82
C LYS A 346 17.11 -17.88 7.45
N ALA A 347 17.33 -18.84 8.35
CA ALA A 347 18.00 -20.09 8.01
C ALA A 347 17.21 -20.88 6.96
N LYS A 348 15.89 -20.99 7.12
CA LYS A 348 15.00 -21.58 6.10
C LYS A 348 15.08 -20.83 4.77
N MET A 349 15.06 -19.50 4.78
CA MET A 349 15.27 -18.68 3.58
C MET A 349 16.61 -18.99 2.90
N CYS A 350 17.71 -19.10 3.66
CA CYS A 350 19.03 -19.48 3.13
C CYS A 350 19.00 -20.88 2.51
N ILE A 351 18.31 -21.85 3.11
CA ILE A 351 18.19 -23.23 2.59
C ILE A 351 17.41 -23.24 1.27
N TYR A 352 16.26 -22.53 1.20
CA TYR A 352 15.53 -22.33 -0.06
C TYR A 352 16.44 -21.70 -1.13
N ARG A 353 17.20 -20.67 -0.76
CA ARG A 353 18.09 -19.96 -1.69
C ARG A 353 19.22 -20.85 -2.22
N LEU A 354 19.77 -21.73 -1.38
CA LEU A 354 20.81 -22.68 -1.77
C LEU A 354 20.25 -23.82 -2.63
N HIS A 355 19.03 -24.28 -2.34
CA HIS A 355 18.34 -25.32 -3.12
C HIS A 355 17.95 -24.80 -4.51
N TYR A 356 17.55 -23.53 -4.61
CA TYR A 356 17.24 -22.83 -5.86
C TYR A 356 18.29 -21.75 -6.19
N PRO A 357 19.49 -22.11 -6.67
CA PRO A 357 20.65 -21.20 -6.78
C PRO A 357 20.63 -20.32 -8.03
N LYS A 358 19.45 -19.98 -8.59
CA LYS A 358 19.35 -19.11 -9.77
C LYS A 358 20.01 -17.77 -9.50
N ASP A 359 20.96 -17.35 -10.34
CA ASP A 359 21.75 -16.12 -10.19
C ASP A 359 22.52 -16.00 -8.85
N LEU A 360 22.74 -17.11 -8.14
CA LEU A 360 23.49 -17.13 -6.88
C LEU A 360 25.00 -17.24 -7.15
N SER A 361 25.80 -16.29 -6.65
CA SER A 361 27.25 -16.39 -6.76
C SER A 361 27.81 -17.48 -5.85
N GLU A 362 28.90 -18.13 -6.28
CA GLU A 362 29.57 -19.17 -5.48
C GLU A 362 30.04 -18.62 -4.12
N GLU A 363 30.59 -17.41 -4.09
CA GLU A 363 30.98 -16.71 -2.86
C GLU A 363 29.80 -16.54 -1.90
N THR A 364 28.64 -16.12 -2.42
CA THR A 364 27.45 -15.95 -1.59
C THR A 364 26.90 -17.30 -1.13
N ALA A 365 26.89 -18.31 -1.99
CA ALA A 365 26.47 -19.66 -1.61
C ALA A 365 27.35 -20.24 -0.48
N GLN A 366 28.68 -20.09 -0.58
CA GLN A 366 29.61 -20.50 0.47
C GLN A 366 29.37 -19.75 1.78
N TYR A 367 29.16 -18.43 1.70
CA TYR A 367 28.84 -17.61 2.87
C TYR A 367 27.54 -18.06 3.56
N LEU A 368 26.45 -18.24 2.81
CA LEU A 368 25.15 -18.67 3.36
C LEU A 368 25.25 -20.07 3.98
N ARG A 369 25.96 -21.00 3.32
CA ARG A 369 26.23 -22.35 3.83
C ARG A 369 26.99 -22.31 5.15
N GLY A 370 28.11 -21.57 5.21
CA GLY A 370 28.94 -21.50 6.42
C GLY A 370 28.15 -21.01 7.64
N ARG A 371 27.27 -20.02 7.46
CA ARG A 371 26.39 -19.52 8.52
C ARG A 371 25.43 -20.57 9.09
N ILE A 372 24.91 -21.45 8.24
CA ILE A 372 24.05 -22.57 8.69
C ILE A 372 24.91 -23.62 9.41
N GLU A 373 26.07 -23.97 8.86
CA GLU A 373 26.98 -24.98 9.41
C GLU A 373 27.49 -24.61 10.81
N GLU A 374 27.80 -23.33 11.07
CA GLU A 374 28.22 -22.82 12.38
C GLU A 374 27.24 -23.13 13.52
N LYS A 375 25.94 -23.27 13.20
CA LYS A 375 24.85 -23.54 14.17
C LYS A 375 23.98 -24.71 13.73
N LEU A 376 24.57 -25.68 13.01
CA LEU A 376 23.83 -26.75 12.34
C LEU A 376 22.90 -27.52 13.29
N SER A 377 23.42 -27.96 14.43
CA SER A 377 22.63 -28.72 15.43
C SER A 377 21.44 -27.93 15.96
N PHE A 378 21.61 -26.63 16.20
CA PHE A 378 20.53 -25.76 16.66
C PHE A 378 19.43 -25.65 15.60
N PHE A 379 19.79 -25.42 14.32
CA PHE A 379 18.80 -25.29 13.26
C PHE A 379 18.09 -26.62 12.95
N VAL A 380 18.80 -27.75 12.95
CA VAL A 380 18.18 -29.06 12.75
C VAL A 380 17.15 -29.35 13.84
N ASP A 381 17.48 -29.06 15.09
CA ASP A 381 16.56 -29.23 16.22
C ASP A 381 15.33 -28.33 16.09
N GLN A 382 15.53 -27.04 15.80
CA GLN A 382 14.44 -26.07 15.61
C GLN A 382 13.55 -26.37 14.41
N LEU A 383 14.12 -26.83 13.29
CA LEU A 383 13.34 -27.30 12.13
C LEU A 383 12.56 -28.58 12.47
N GLY A 384 13.15 -29.47 13.27
CA GLY A 384 12.48 -30.67 13.78
C GLY A 384 11.31 -30.36 14.71
N GLU A 385 11.48 -29.39 15.61
CA GLU A 385 10.42 -28.87 16.49
C GLU A 385 9.24 -28.30 15.69
N ARG A 386 9.54 -27.58 14.60
CA ARG A 386 8.56 -26.94 13.73
C ARG A 386 7.94 -27.88 12.68
N GLY A 387 8.41 -29.13 12.57
CA GLY A 387 7.91 -30.08 11.57
C GLY A 387 8.31 -29.73 10.13
N GLU A 388 9.42 -29.03 9.94
CA GLU A 388 9.90 -28.54 8.64
C GLU A 388 10.65 -29.63 7.84
N LEU A 389 9.95 -30.74 7.58
CA LEU A 389 10.55 -31.97 7.03
C LEU A 389 11.14 -31.78 5.62
N MET A 390 10.48 -31.00 4.77
CA MET A 390 10.98 -30.70 3.42
C MET A 390 12.30 -29.91 3.48
N THR A 391 12.38 -28.93 4.38
CA THR A 391 13.59 -28.15 4.60
C THR A 391 14.76 -29.06 5.05
N LEU A 392 14.51 -30.03 5.95
CA LEU A 392 15.51 -31.02 6.36
C LEU A 392 15.93 -31.96 5.22
N GLN A 393 14.99 -32.34 4.36
CA GLN A 393 15.31 -33.12 3.15
C GLN A 393 16.23 -32.32 2.22
N TRP A 394 15.94 -31.05 1.95
CA TRP A 394 16.81 -30.20 1.15
C TRP A 394 18.17 -29.98 1.80
N MET A 395 18.26 -29.87 3.13
CA MET A 395 19.55 -29.84 3.81
C MET A 395 20.37 -31.10 3.55
N SER A 396 19.70 -32.26 3.46
CA SER A 396 20.32 -33.54 3.13
C SER A 396 20.87 -33.52 1.69
N GLU A 397 20.05 -33.10 0.74
CA GLU A 397 20.42 -32.98 -0.69
C GLU A 397 21.55 -31.95 -0.92
N LEU A 398 21.57 -30.89 -0.12
CA LEU A 398 22.62 -29.87 -0.11
C LEU A 398 23.90 -30.34 0.62
N GLY A 399 23.94 -31.54 1.19
CA GLY A 399 25.12 -32.11 1.81
C GLY A 399 25.51 -31.47 3.15
N PHE A 400 24.58 -30.86 3.89
CA PHE A 400 24.85 -30.38 5.26
C PHE A 400 25.11 -31.54 6.24
N PHE A 401 24.61 -32.74 5.92
CA PHE A 401 24.77 -33.93 6.75
C PHE A 401 25.84 -34.85 6.16
N ASN A 402 26.80 -35.19 6.99
CA ASN A 402 27.93 -36.04 6.65
C ASN A 402 28.22 -37.04 7.77
N ARG A 403 29.20 -37.93 7.57
CA ARG A 403 29.52 -39.00 8.52
C ARG A 403 29.96 -38.49 9.89
N ASP A 404 30.51 -37.28 9.97
CA ASP A 404 31.05 -36.73 11.22
C ASP A 404 29.95 -36.11 12.10
N ASN A 405 28.86 -35.62 11.49
CA ASN A 405 27.81 -34.90 12.23
C ASN A 405 26.48 -35.65 12.35
N ILE A 406 26.15 -36.56 11.43
CA ILE A 406 24.78 -37.08 11.28
C ILE A 406 24.29 -37.88 12.50
N ASP A 407 25.17 -38.65 13.14
CA ASP A 407 24.79 -39.46 14.30
C ASP A 407 24.45 -38.59 15.51
N GLY A 408 25.21 -37.52 15.74
CA GLY A 408 24.90 -36.55 16.80
C GLY A 408 23.60 -35.80 16.54
N LEU A 409 23.31 -35.47 15.28
CA LEU A 409 22.05 -34.81 14.89
C LEU A 409 20.84 -35.74 15.09
N ILE A 410 20.95 -37.01 14.70
CA ILE A 410 19.91 -38.03 14.93
C ILE A 410 19.66 -38.22 16.43
N GLU A 411 20.73 -38.30 17.24
CA GLU A 411 20.62 -38.40 18.70
C GLU A 411 19.94 -37.17 19.30
N SER A 412 20.29 -35.96 18.87
CA SER A 412 19.63 -34.71 19.31
C SER A 412 18.13 -34.73 19.05
N LEU A 413 17.71 -35.06 17.81
CA LEU A 413 16.30 -35.14 17.44
C LEU A 413 15.56 -36.24 18.22
N ASN A 414 16.21 -37.36 18.49
CA ASN A 414 15.65 -38.43 19.31
C ASN A 414 15.42 -37.99 20.77
N LEU A 415 16.41 -37.31 21.38
CA LEU A 415 16.32 -36.78 22.74
C LEU A 415 15.23 -35.70 22.87
N ALA A 416 15.11 -34.84 21.86
CA ALA A 416 14.07 -33.81 21.79
C ALA A 416 12.68 -34.37 21.42
N GLY A 417 12.59 -35.62 20.97
CA GLY A 417 11.35 -36.30 20.61
C GLY A 417 10.82 -35.98 19.20
N HIS A 418 11.62 -35.36 18.34
CA HIS A 418 11.28 -34.98 16.96
C HIS A 418 11.40 -36.18 16.00
N ARG A 419 10.52 -37.17 16.17
CA ARG A 419 10.61 -38.48 15.49
C ARG A 419 10.56 -38.42 13.96
N GLU A 420 9.74 -37.53 13.40
CA GLU A 420 9.60 -37.40 11.93
C GLU A 420 10.87 -36.79 11.32
N ALA A 421 11.40 -35.73 11.93
CA ALA A 421 12.68 -35.14 11.54
C ALA A 421 13.83 -36.15 11.67
N MET A 422 13.86 -36.93 12.75
CA MET A 422 14.83 -38.00 12.94
C MET A 422 14.74 -39.04 11.82
N ALA A 423 13.53 -39.40 11.39
CA ALA A 423 13.32 -40.35 10.31
C ALA A 423 13.89 -39.84 8.98
N VAL A 424 13.75 -38.54 8.66
CA VAL A 424 14.36 -37.92 7.47
C VAL A 424 15.89 -38.11 7.47
N LEU A 425 16.56 -37.82 8.59
CA LEU A 425 18.02 -37.96 8.69
C LEU A 425 18.47 -39.43 8.67
N MET A 426 17.76 -40.32 9.35
CA MET A 426 18.06 -41.77 9.33
C MET A 426 17.95 -42.35 7.92
N ASP A 427 16.90 -41.95 7.20
CA ASP A 427 16.66 -42.37 5.83
C ASP A 427 17.77 -41.88 4.89
N TYR A 428 18.15 -40.61 4.96
CA TYR A 428 19.31 -40.08 4.22
C TYR A 428 20.62 -40.81 4.60
N LYS A 429 20.88 -41.04 5.90
CA LYS A 429 22.05 -41.79 6.37
C LYS A 429 22.14 -43.16 5.71
N ASN A 430 21.04 -43.91 5.72
CA ASN A 430 20.99 -45.27 5.20
C ASN A 430 21.17 -45.32 3.68
N ARG A 431 20.60 -44.35 2.96
CA ARG A 431 20.68 -44.30 1.49
C ARG A 431 22.03 -43.81 0.98
N GLU A 432 22.52 -42.69 1.49
CA GLU A 432 23.62 -41.94 0.88
C GLU A 432 24.95 -42.08 1.62
N LEU A 433 24.93 -42.30 2.95
CA LEU A 433 26.15 -42.38 3.75
C LEU A 433 26.58 -43.83 4.05
N GLY A 434 25.64 -44.78 3.95
CA GLY A 434 25.81 -46.22 4.13
C GLY A 434 26.00 -46.63 5.59
N ASN A 435 25.46 -47.80 5.97
CA ASN A 435 25.93 -48.49 7.16
C ASN A 435 27.29 -49.12 6.84
N VAL A 436 28.29 -48.88 7.68
CA VAL A 436 29.52 -49.67 7.65
C VAL A 436 29.08 -51.12 7.89
N GLU A 437 29.16 -51.98 6.86
CA GLU A 437 29.20 -53.42 7.08
C GLU A 437 30.37 -53.66 8.04
N PHE A 438 30.07 -54.09 9.26
CA PHE A 438 31.09 -54.70 10.10
C PHE A 438 31.62 -55.91 9.33
N SER A 439 32.84 -55.81 8.77
CA SER A 439 33.54 -56.98 8.28
C SER A 439 33.84 -57.87 9.49
N PHE A 440 33.01 -58.87 9.72
CA PHE A 440 33.39 -60.02 10.53
C PHE A 440 34.27 -60.91 9.66
N GLU A 441 35.55 -60.54 9.52
CA GLU A 441 36.56 -61.55 9.20
C GLU A 441 36.80 -62.37 10.46
N LEU A 442 36.41 -63.65 10.37
CA LEU A 442 36.44 -64.71 11.38
C LEU A 442 37.86 -65.21 11.67
#